data_AF-A0A1Q7E0Q8-F1
#
_entry.id   AF-A0A1Q7E0Q8-F1
#
_cell.length_a   1.000
_cell.length_b   1.000
_cell.length_c   1.000
_cell.angle_alpha   90.00
_cell.angle_beta   90.00
_cell.angle_gamma   90.00
#
_symmetry.space_group_name_H-M   'P 1'
#
loop_
_entity.id
_entity.type
_entity.pdbx_description
1 polymer ?
#
loop_
_entity_poly.entity_id
_entity_poly.type
_entity_poly.pdbx_seq_one_letter_code
_entity_poly.pdbx_strand_id
1 'polypeptide(L)'
;MRAVLCGVMVAVAACGPSSPCSGHQFDRLRRYSLPYAGHWVVVRGDTLTFPGAPQMSDRFRLGDITLDTAPIMFDRECIFRGQIVFRAPRAETLAVSWFGQPEQAIVSGWPADLGPFAGLALAPSGRDSLSGTILIDSKLGVQARPGMTARFVAGRAQRLSSHP
;
A
#
# COMPACT_ATOMS: atom_id res chain seq x y z
N MET A 1 -2.68 -56.56 45.89
CA MET A 1 -2.69 -56.11 44.48
C MET A 1 -2.86 -54.60 44.50
N ARG A 2 -1.82 -53.85 44.08
CA ARG A 2 -1.75 -52.38 44.18
C ARG A 2 -2.54 -51.74 43.04
N ALA A 3 -3.49 -50.87 43.38
CA ALA A 3 -4.29 -50.13 42.41
C ALA A 3 -3.41 -49.10 41.67
N VAL A 4 -3.45 -49.16 40.35
CA VAL A 4 -2.73 -48.28 39.43
C VAL A 4 -3.47 -46.94 39.36
N LEU A 5 -2.79 -45.86 39.74
CA LEU A 5 -3.24 -44.48 39.49
C LEU A 5 -3.16 -44.20 37.98
N CYS A 6 -4.31 -44.08 37.31
CA CYS A 6 -4.39 -43.46 35.99
C CYS A 6 -4.51 -41.94 36.13
N GLY A 7 -3.38 -41.24 36.00
CA GLY A 7 -3.35 -39.80 35.84
C GLY A 7 -3.80 -39.42 34.43
N VAL A 8 -4.96 -38.77 34.31
CA VAL A 8 -5.38 -38.10 33.07
C VAL A 8 -4.72 -36.72 33.07
N MET A 9 -3.59 -36.58 32.39
CA MET A 9 -3.06 -35.27 32.01
C MET A 9 -3.97 -34.69 30.93
N VAL A 10 -4.78 -33.70 31.30
CA VAL A 10 -5.49 -32.85 30.35
C VAL A 10 -4.46 -31.91 29.71
N ALA A 11 -4.04 -32.21 28.48
CA ALA A 11 -3.27 -31.29 27.67
C ALA A 11 -4.19 -30.13 27.25
N VAL A 12 -4.09 -29.00 27.93
CA VAL A 12 -4.71 -27.75 27.50
C VAL A 12 -3.96 -27.27 26.26
N ALA A 13 -4.43 -27.65 25.08
CA ALA A 13 -3.96 -27.04 23.84
C ALA A 13 -4.32 -25.56 23.90
N ALA A 14 -3.31 -24.71 24.05
CA ALA A 14 -3.47 -23.28 24.05
C ALA A 14 -4.04 -22.85 22.68
N CYS A 15 -5.34 -22.57 22.63
CA CYS A 15 -5.96 -21.79 21.57
C CYS A 15 -5.47 -20.35 21.68
N GLY A 16 -4.22 -20.11 21.31
CA GLY A 16 -3.73 -18.77 21.06
C GLY A 16 -4.49 -18.16 19.87
N PRO A 17 -4.68 -16.83 19.84
CA PRO A 17 -5.30 -16.18 18.70
C PRO A 17 -4.55 -16.57 17.42
N SER A 18 -5.28 -17.08 16.43
CA SER A 18 -4.73 -17.40 15.10
C SER A 18 -3.99 -16.18 14.57
N SER A 19 -2.77 -16.36 14.05
CA SER A 19 -2.00 -15.23 13.55
C SER A 19 -2.82 -14.51 12.46
N PRO A 20 -2.90 -13.16 12.48
CA PRO A 20 -3.73 -12.42 11.52
C PRO A 20 -3.25 -12.58 10.07
N CYS A 21 -2.00 -13.03 9.88
CA CYS A 21 -1.42 -13.38 8.58
C CYS A 21 -1.70 -14.82 8.13
N SER A 22 -2.43 -15.61 8.93
CA SER A 22 -2.83 -16.98 8.63
C SER A 22 -4.34 -17.12 8.82
N GLY A 23 -5.12 -16.99 7.75
CA GLY A 23 -6.57 -17.13 7.82
C GLY A 23 -7.28 -16.71 6.54
N HIS A 24 -8.54 -17.13 6.40
CA HIS A 24 -9.33 -16.89 5.20
C HIS A 24 -9.50 -15.40 4.83
N GLN A 25 -9.50 -14.51 5.83
CA GLN A 25 -9.56 -13.07 5.61
C GLN A 25 -8.28 -12.58 4.91
N PHE A 26 -7.11 -13.00 5.40
CA PHE A 26 -5.84 -12.67 4.79
C PHE A 26 -5.69 -13.32 3.41
N ASP A 27 -6.16 -14.56 3.21
CA ASP A 27 -6.16 -15.20 1.89
C ASP A 27 -7.01 -14.44 0.86
N ARG A 28 -8.12 -13.84 1.31
CA ARG A 28 -8.96 -12.98 0.46
C ARG A 28 -8.20 -11.70 0.10
N LEU A 29 -7.64 -11.01 1.11
CA LEU A 29 -6.84 -9.80 0.91
C LEU A 29 -5.67 -10.07 -0.04
N ARG A 30 -4.95 -11.18 0.15
CA ARG A 30 -3.86 -11.62 -0.72
C ARG A 30 -4.34 -11.78 -2.17
N ARG A 31 -5.43 -12.51 -2.40
CA ARG A 31 -5.99 -12.72 -3.75
C ARG A 31 -6.34 -11.40 -4.45
N TYR A 32 -6.97 -10.46 -3.74
CA TYR A 32 -7.28 -9.15 -4.31
C TYR A 32 -6.04 -8.27 -4.52
N SER A 33 -4.96 -8.52 -3.79
CA SER A 33 -3.71 -7.76 -3.89
C SER A 33 -2.83 -8.21 -5.04
N LEU A 34 -2.91 -9.49 -5.46
CA LEU A 34 -2.05 -10.06 -6.50
C LEU A 34 -2.01 -9.26 -7.82
N PRO A 35 -3.12 -8.73 -8.36
CA PRO A 35 -3.09 -7.97 -9.63
C PRO A 35 -2.23 -6.71 -9.54
N TYR A 36 -2.18 -6.08 -8.37
CA TYR A 36 -1.46 -4.84 -8.11
C TYR A 36 0.02 -5.08 -7.79
N ALA A 37 0.40 -6.30 -7.41
CA ALA A 37 1.77 -6.62 -7.02
C ALA A 37 2.76 -6.43 -8.18
N GLY A 38 3.94 -5.88 -7.83
CA GLY A 38 5.04 -5.65 -8.76
C GLY A 38 5.60 -4.23 -8.68
N HIS A 39 6.43 -3.91 -9.67
CA HIS A 39 7.03 -2.59 -9.83
C HIS A 39 6.31 -1.83 -10.94
N TRP A 40 5.93 -0.60 -10.62
CA TRP A 40 5.19 0.31 -11.47
C TRP A 40 5.96 1.61 -11.60
N VAL A 41 6.06 2.12 -12.82
CA VAL A 41 6.72 3.38 -13.15
C VAL A 41 5.64 4.39 -13.50
N VAL A 42 5.64 5.53 -12.84
CA VAL A 42 4.70 6.62 -13.14
C VAL A 42 5.11 7.27 -14.46
N VAL A 43 4.18 7.30 -15.41
CA VAL A 43 4.40 7.78 -16.77
C VAL A 43 3.71 9.13 -17.05
N ARG A 44 2.69 9.50 -16.28
CA ARG A 44 1.93 10.74 -16.47
C ARG A 44 1.21 11.18 -15.19
N GLY A 45 1.00 12.49 -15.01
CA GLY A 45 -0.04 13.03 -14.12
C GLY A 45 0.32 13.15 -12.63
N ASP A 46 1.59 13.07 -12.29
CA ASP A 46 2.04 13.18 -10.89
C ASP A 46 1.91 14.60 -10.29
N THR A 47 1.68 15.63 -11.11
CA THR A 47 1.66 17.00 -10.61
C THR A 47 0.40 17.30 -9.80
N LEU A 48 0.59 17.47 -8.50
CA LEU A 48 -0.41 18.04 -7.61
C LEU A 48 -0.56 19.53 -7.85
N THR A 49 -1.79 19.95 -8.16
CA THR A 49 -2.13 21.36 -8.27
C THR A 49 -3.07 21.76 -7.14
N PHE A 50 -2.68 22.78 -6.36
CA PHE A 50 -3.49 23.38 -5.32
C PHE A 50 -3.86 24.81 -5.72
N PRO A 51 -5.01 25.04 -6.40
CA PRO A 51 -5.38 26.36 -6.90
C PRO A 51 -5.45 27.44 -5.81
N GLY A 52 -5.85 27.06 -4.59
CA GLY A 52 -5.94 27.96 -3.43
C GLY A 52 -4.66 28.11 -2.62
N ALA A 53 -3.60 27.34 -2.92
CA ALA A 53 -2.32 27.39 -2.22
C ALA A 53 -1.17 27.13 -3.23
N PRO A 54 -0.86 28.08 -4.14
CA PRO A 54 0.12 27.87 -5.20
C PRO A 54 1.53 27.59 -4.68
N GLN A 55 1.89 28.14 -3.51
CA GLN A 55 3.17 27.88 -2.84
C GLN A 55 3.28 26.45 -2.30
N MET A 56 2.14 25.77 -2.09
CA MET A 56 2.08 24.35 -1.72
C MET A 56 2.09 23.43 -2.96
N SER A 57 2.02 24.01 -4.16
CA SER A 57 2.09 23.30 -5.44
C SER A 57 3.54 23.10 -5.91
N ASP A 58 4.46 22.89 -4.96
CA ASP A 58 5.74 22.29 -5.29
C ASP A 58 5.45 21.01 -6.07
N ARG A 59 6.04 20.89 -7.26
CA ARG A 59 5.67 19.85 -8.22
C ARG A 59 5.97 18.49 -7.62
N PHE A 60 5.01 17.90 -6.92
CA PHE A 60 5.08 16.54 -6.43
C PHE A 60 5.30 15.64 -7.63
N ARG A 61 6.30 14.77 -7.54
CA ARG A 61 6.60 13.82 -8.60
C ARG A 61 6.82 12.45 -8.03
N LEU A 62 5.87 11.56 -8.28
CA LEU A 62 6.03 10.15 -7.98
C LEU A 62 6.78 9.51 -9.15
N GLY A 63 7.85 8.80 -8.86
CA GLY A 63 8.65 8.09 -9.86
C GLY A 63 8.21 6.64 -9.98
N ASP A 64 8.32 5.92 -8.88
CA ASP A 64 8.25 4.46 -8.86
C ASP A 64 7.42 3.99 -7.67
N ILE A 65 6.67 2.91 -7.88
CA ILE A 65 5.87 2.25 -6.85
C ILE A 65 6.18 0.75 -6.91
N THR A 66 6.68 0.20 -5.81
CA THR A 66 6.91 -1.23 -5.65
C THR A 66 5.93 -1.76 -4.62
N LEU A 67 5.02 -2.62 -5.06
CA LEU A 67 4.05 -3.30 -4.21
C LEU A 67 4.51 -4.75 -4.02
N ASP A 68 5.25 -4.98 -2.94
CA ASP A 68 5.70 -6.32 -2.58
C ASP A 68 4.56 -7.08 -1.88
N THR A 69 4.57 -8.41 -1.95
CA THR A 69 3.56 -9.24 -1.29
C THR A 69 4.08 -9.86 0.01
N ALA A 70 5.13 -9.27 0.60
CA ALA A 70 5.64 -9.72 1.87
C ALA A 70 4.71 -9.21 2.99
N PRO A 71 4.07 -10.11 3.75
CA PRO A 71 3.18 -9.70 4.84
C PRO A 71 3.97 -9.00 5.94
N ILE A 72 3.36 -7.96 6.50
CA ILE A 72 3.79 -7.27 7.71
C ILE A 72 2.61 -7.15 8.67
N MET A 73 2.88 -7.25 9.97
CA MET A 73 1.88 -6.93 10.98
C MET A 73 1.94 -5.45 11.29
N PHE A 74 0.82 -4.76 11.10
CA PHE A 74 0.66 -3.35 11.41
C PHE A 74 -0.63 -3.18 12.20
N ASP A 75 -0.54 -2.63 13.41
CA ASP A 75 -1.69 -2.41 14.31
C ASP A 75 -2.65 -3.62 14.43
N ARG A 76 -2.09 -4.82 14.60
CA ARG A 76 -2.80 -6.12 14.67
C ARG A 76 -3.47 -6.59 13.38
N GLU A 77 -3.34 -5.84 12.29
CA GLU A 77 -3.74 -6.26 10.95
C GLU A 77 -2.56 -6.83 10.18
N CYS A 78 -2.83 -7.75 9.25
CA CYS A 78 -1.82 -8.25 8.33
C CYS A 78 -2.01 -7.61 6.96
N ILE A 79 -1.07 -6.77 6.58
CA ILE A 79 -1.04 -6.04 5.31
C ILE A 79 0.28 -6.31 4.59
N PHE A 80 0.49 -5.72 3.42
CA PHE A 80 1.71 -5.90 2.65
C PHE A 80 2.65 -4.71 2.76
N ARG A 81 3.93 -4.95 2.55
CA ARG A 81 4.94 -3.90 2.45
C ARG A 81 5.01 -3.39 1.01
N GLY A 82 5.34 -2.13 0.88
CA GLY A 82 5.66 -1.54 -0.40
C GLY A 82 6.73 -0.48 -0.26
N GLN A 83 7.11 0.09 -1.39
CA GLN A 83 8.03 1.21 -1.48
C GLN A 83 7.52 2.18 -2.53
N ILE A 84 7.79 3.45 -2.29
CA ILE A 84 7.56 4.50 -3.28
C ILE A 84 8.79 5.38 -3.39
N VAL A 85 9.03 5.87 -4.59
CA VAL A 85 10.13 6.78 -4.88
C VAL A 85 9.55 8.11 -5.33
N PHE A 86 9.88 9.17 -4.62
CA PHE A 86 9.62 10.53 -5.03
C PHE A 86 10.80 11.09 -5.81
N ARG A 87 10.51 11.92 -6.81
CA ARG A 87 11.50 12.66 -7.58
C ARG A 87 11.54 14.14 -7.21
N ALA A 88 10.46 14.66 -6.61
CA ALA A 88 10.35 16.03 -6.16
C ALA A 88 9.28 16.15 -5.05
N PRO A 89 9.46 17.11 -4.11
CA PRO A 89 10.55 18.10 -4.04
C PRO A 89 11.90 17.52 -3.57
N ARG A 90 11.94 16.28 -3.06
CA ARG A 90 13.17 15.55 -2.73
C ARG A 90 13.16 14.17 -3.37
N ALA A 91 14.34 13.73 -3.80
CA ALA A 91 14.54 12.36 -4.26
C ALA A 91 14.64 11.46 -3.03
N GLU A 92 13.55 10.79 -2.68
CA GLU A 92 13.45 9.99 -1.46
C GLU A 92 12.68 8.70 -1.72
N THR A 93 13.12 7.63 -1.07
CA THR A 93 12.42 6.34 -1.09
C THR A 93 11.77 6.11 0.26
N LEU A 94 10.46 5.92 0.27
CA LEU A 94 9.72 5.63 1.50
C LEU A 94 9.28 4.18 1.54
N ALA A 95 9.48 3.56 2.70
CA ALA A 95 8.77 2.34 3.04
C ALA A 95 7.30 2.70 3.31
N VAL A 96 6.40 1.93 2.72
CA VAL A 96 4.95 2.10 2.85
C VAL A 96 4.29 0.77 3.15
N SER A 97 3.04 0.83 3.58
CA SER A 97 2.19 -0.34 3.71
C SER A 97 1.03 -0.26 2.73
N TRP A 98 0.56 -1.40 2.25
CA TRP A 98 -0.53 -1.44 1.29
C TRP A 98 -1.38 -2.71 1.38
N PHE A 99 -2.56 -2.64 0.77
CA PHE A 99 -3.43 -3.79 0.57
C PHE A 99 -4.31 -3.58 -0.67
N GLY A 100 -4.72 -4.67 -1.30
CA GLY A 100 -5.66 -4.69 -2.42
C GLY A 100 -7.10 -4.94 -1.99
N GLN A 101 -8.01 -4.22 -2.63
CA GLN A 101 -9.45 -4.44 -2.69
C GLN A 101 -9.84 -4.82 -4.13
N PRO A 102 -11.07 -5.33 -4.36
CA PRO A 102 -11.49 -5.72 -5.71
C PRO A 102 -11.38 -4.60 -6.74
N GLU A 103 -11.68 -3.35 -6.36
CA GLU A 103 -11.72 -2.20 -7.26
C GLU A 103 -10.43 -1.37 -7.27
N GLN A 104 -9.66 -1.41 -6.18
CA GLN A 104 -8.45 -0.59 -6.01
C GLN A 104 -7.49 -1.18 -4.98
N ALA A 105 -6.22 -0.78 -5.03
CA ALA A 105 -5.27 -0.95 -3.93
C ALA A 105 -5.07 0.37 -3.18
N ILE A 106 -4.90 0.28 -1.86
CA ILE A 106 -4.63 1.41 -0.98
C ILE A 106 -3.19 1.32 -0.48
N VAL A 107 -2.43 2.40 -0.67
CA VAL A 107 -1.07 2.56 -0.15
C VAL A 107 -1.09 3.66 0.91
N SER A 108 -0.41 3.43 2.04
CA SER A 108 -0.46 4.27 3.24
C SER A 108 0.89 4.27 3.96
N GLY A 109 1.02 5.08 5.01
CA GLY A 109 2.25 5.16 5.83
C GLY A 109 3.17 6.31 5.45
N TRP A 110 2.64 7.37 4.85
CA TRP A 110 3.41 8.57 4.54
C TRP A 110 3.68 9.42 5.78
N PRO A 111 4.88 10.01 5.89
CA PRO A 111 5.18 10.96 6.94
C PRO A 111 4.52 12.31 6.63
N ALA A 112 4.08 13.00 7.67
CA ALA A 112 3.30 14.24 7.56
C ALA A 112 4.12 15.43 7.03
N ASP A 113 5.44 15.33 7.05
CA ASP A 113 6.36 16.36 6.59
C ASP A 113 6.47 16.44 5.06
N LEU A 114 6.04 15.40 4.34
CA LEU A 114 5.99 15.42 2.87
C LEU A 114 4.79 16.16 2.30
N GLY A 115 3.78 16.45 3.12
CA GLY A 115 2.61 17.21 2.72
C GLY A 115 1.31 16.66 3.31
N PRO A 116 0.15 17.21 2.90
CA PRO A 116 -1.16 16.87 3.45
C PRO A 116 -1.71 15.55 2.90
N PHE A 117 -0.91 14.51 2.90
CA PHE A 117 -1.14 13.30 2.14
C PHE A 117 -1.52 12.12 3.03
N ALA A 118 -2.63 11.45 2.70
CA ALA A 118 -3.13 10.28 3.44
C ALA A 118 -2.67 8.95 2.81
N GLY A 119 -2.40 8.93 1.50
CA GLY A 119 -2.01 7.70 0.79
C GLY A 119 -2.24 7.75 -0.72
N LEU A 120 -2.19 6.59 -1.37
CA LEU A 120 -2.56 6.41 -2.78
C LEU A 120 -3.74 5.45 -2.89
N ALA A 121 -4.65 5.73 -3.80
CA ALA A 121 -5.56 4.74 -4.36
C ALA A 121 -5.10 4.39 -5.78
N LEU A 122 -5.00 3.10 -6.07
CA LEU A 122 -4.54 2.57 -7.35
C LEU A 122 -5.60 1.67 -7.95
N ALA A 123 -6.14 2.02 -9.11
CA ALA A 123 -7.13 1.22 -9.82
C ALA A 123 -6.54 0.64 -11.10
N PRO A 124 -6.91 -0.58 -11.52
CA PRO A 124 -6.50 -1.13 -12.81
C PRO A 124 -7.06 -0.28 -13.95
N SER A 125 -6.22 0.12 -14.90
CA SER A 125 -6.63 0.78 -16.15
C SER A 125 -6.25 -0.03 -17.40
N GLY A 126 -5.65 -1.20 -17.21
CA GLY A 126 -5.26 -2.15 -18.24
C GLY A 126 -4.45 -3.30 -17.61
N ARG A 127 -3.99 -4.25 -18.44
CA ARG A 127 -3.17 -5.38 -17.95
C ARG A 127 -1.89 -4.93 -17.24
N ASP A 128 -1.23 -3.95 -17.86
CA ASP A 128 0.07 -3.42 -17.43
C ASP A 128 -0.02 -1.92 -17.14
N SER A 129 -1.20 -1.44 -16.72
CA SER A 129 -1.42 -0.05 -16.37
C SER A 129 -2.29 0.11 -15.14
N LEU A 130 -1.90 1.03 -14.28
CA LEU A 130 -2.68 1.52 -13.14
C LEU A 130 -2.99 3.00 -13.31
N SER A 131 -4.20 3.39 -12.94
CA SER A 131 -4.57 4.78 -12.68
C SER A 131 -4.52 5.02 -11.18
N GLY A 132 -3.76 6.02 -10.77
CA GLY A 132 -3.56 6.35 -9.37
C GLY A 132 -4.17 7.69 -9.00
N THR A 133 -4.63 7.80 -7.76
CA THR A 133 -5.07 9.05 -7.15
C THR A 133 -4.37 9.24 -5.82
N ILE A 134 -3.82 10.44 -5.59
CA ILE A 134 -3.24 10.83 -4.30
C ILE A 134 -4.39 11.23 -3.37
N LEU A 135 -4.44 10.59 -2.21
CA LEU A 135 -5.42 10.84 -1.17
C LEU A 135 -4.90 11.95 -0.25
N ILE A 136 -5.78 12.91 0.06
CA ILE A 136 -5.45 14.07 0.90
C ILE A 136 -6.02 13.82 2.30
N ASP A 137 -5.24 14.11 3.33
CA ASP A 137 -5.72 14.03 4.70
C ASP A 137 -6.59 15.26 5.04
N SER A 138 -7.89 15.03 5.15
CA SER A 138 -8.88 16.04 5.55
C SER A 138 -8.59 16.65 6.93
N LYS A 139 -7.91 15.93 7.84
CA LYS A 139 -7.57 16.44 9.18
C LYS A 139 -6.55 17.56 9.15
N LEU A 140 -5.74 17.63 8.09
CA LEU A 140 -4.76 18.69 7.87
C LEU A 140 -5.40 19.94 7.27
N GLY A 141 -6.74 20.01 7.22
CA GLY A 141 -7.50 21.18 6.75
C GLY A 141 -7.47 21.36 5.23
N VAL A 142 -6.86 20.44 4.49
CA VAL A 142 -6.80 20.47 3.03
C VAL A 142 -7.98 19.69 2.47
N GLN A 143 -8.93 20.42 1.89
CA GLN A 143 -10.06 19.82 1.15
C GLN A 143 -9.78 19.84 -0.35
N ALA A 144 -10.06 18.73 -1.02
CA ALA A 144 -10.04 18.66 -2.47
C ALA A 144 -11.07 19.64 -3.05
N ARG A 145 -10.62 20.69 -3.76
CA ARG A 145 -11.48 21.68 -4.42
C ARG A 145 -11.63 21.35 -5.91
N PRO A 146 -12.73 21.77 -6.56
CA PRO A 146 -12.84 21.68 -8.01
C PRO A 146 -11.62 22.30 -8.70
N GLY A 147 -11.02 21.57 -9.66
CA GLY A 147 -9.79 21.98 -10.35
C GLY A 147 -8.48 21.48 -9.71
N MET A 148 -8.50 20.85 -8.53
CA MET A 148 -7.34 20.12 -8.01
C MET A 148 -7.12 18.83 -8.82
N THR A 149 -5.90 18.64 -9.31
CA THR A 149 -5.50 17.40 -9.99
C THR A 149 -4.50 16.64 -9.14
N ALA A 150 -4.79 15.38 -8.85
CA ALA A 150 -3.99 14.50 -8.01
C ALA A 150 -3.93 13.09 -8.60
N ARG A 151 -3.95 12.97 -9.93
CA ARG A 151 -4.17 11.73 -10.65
C ARG A 151 -3.03 11.41 -11.59
N PHE A 152 -2.48 10.22 -11.46
CA PHE A 152 -1.39 9.76 -12.31
C PHE A 152 -1.74 8.45 -13.02
N VAL A 153 -0.92 8.10 -14.00
CA VAL A 153 -0.93 6.80 -14.66
C VAL A 153 0.43 6.18 -14.46
N ALA A 154 0.45 4.90 -14.10
CA ALA A 154 1.65 4.09 -14.00
C ALA A 154 1.58 2.91 -14.97
N GLY A 155 2.72 2.59 -15.57
CA GLY A 155 2.93 1.39 -16.39
C GLY A 155 3.69 0.35 -15.59
N ARG A 156 3.43 -0.93 -15.82
CA ARG A 156 4.22 -2.02 -15.22
C ARG A 156 5.65 -1.91 -15.76
N ALA A 157 6.65 -1.94 -14.87
CA ALA A 157 8.04 -2.01 -15.29
C ALA A 157 8.22 -3.31 -16.07
N GLN A 158 8.49 -3.22 -17.37
CA GLN A 158 8.92 -4.39 -18.12
C GLN A 158 10.24 -4.84 -17.51
N ARG A 159 10.35 -6.10 -17.07
CA ARG A 159 11.66 -6.68 -16.84
C ARG A 159 12.38 -6.58 -18.18
N LEU A 160 13.33 -5.65 -18.28
CA LEU A 160 14.40 -5.79 -19.27
C LEU A 160 15.04 -7.13 -18.94
N SER A 161 14.71 -8.14 -19.75
CA SER A 161 15.44 -9.39 -19.79
C SER A 161 16.85 -9.04 -20.21
N SER A 162 17.72 -8.77 -19.25
CA SER A 162 19.16 -8.83 -19.42
C SER A 162 19.50 -10.29 -19.72
N HIS A 163 19.44 -10.68 -20.99
CA HIS A 163 20.18 -11.84 -21.47
C HIS A 163 21.51 -11.34 -22.03
N PRO A 164 22.65 -11.88 -21.58
CA PRO A 164 23.95 -11.63 -22.18
C PRO A 164 24.04 -12.22 -23.60
#